data_AF-D2CGN3-F1
#
_entry.id   AF-D2CGN3-F1
#
_cell.length_a   1.000
_cell.length_b   1.000
_cell.length_c   1.000
_cell.angle_alpha   90.00
_cell.angle_beta   90.00
_cell.angle_gamma   90.00
#
_symmetry.space_group_name_H-M   'P 1'
#
loop_
_entity.id
_entity.type
_entity.pdbx_description
1 polymer ?
#
loop_
_entity_poly.entity_id
_entity_poly.type
_entity_poly.pdbx_seq_one_letter_code
_entity_poly.pdbx_strand_id
1 'polypeptide(L)'
;AVVAQDGSWQYKTIGSALAAYPKNPNGRYITYVKAGSYDEYITVTRKQVNVFMYGDGPRKTIFTGRKNNRERISTYKTASFLVVGNGFITKAIGFQNTAGPEGHHAVALRVQSDMSAFYNCRMDGY
;
A
#
# COMPACT_ATOMS: atom_id res chain seq x y z
N ALA A 1 9.67 9.20 6.55
CA ALA A 1 9.33 8.15 7.52
C ALA A 1 10.07 6.86 7.16
N VAL A 2 10.43 6.04 8.15
CA VAL A 2 10.99 4.70 7.94
C VAL A 2 10.15 3.66 8.68
N VAL A 3 9.72 2.62 7.97
CA VAL A 3 8.89 1.53 8.48
C VAL A 3 9.70 0.23 8.51
N ALA A 4 9.71 -0.45 9.65
CA ALA A 4 10.33 -1.76 9.81
C ALA A 4 9.56 -2.59 10.85
N GLN A 5 9.13 -3.81 10.48
CA GLN A 5 8.29 -4.66 11.34
C GLN A 5 9.03 -5.12 12.61
N ASP A 6 10.35 -5.22 12.55
CA ASP A 6 11.23 -5.57 13.68
C ASP A 6 11.29 -4.47 14.76
N GLY A 7 10.73 -3.29 14.50
CA GLY A 7 10.75 -2.16 15.42
C GLY A 7 12.09 -1.44 15.51
N SER A 8 13.04 -1.72 14.61
CA SER A 8 14.35 -1.06 14.58
C SER A 8 14.30 0.40 14.09
N TRP A 9 13.13 0.89 13.66
CA TRP A 9 12.92 2.22 13.11
C TRP A 9 11.66 2.88 13.62
N GLN A 10 11.38 4.09 13.10
CA GLN A 10 10.35 5.03 13.56
C GLN A 10 8.95 4.40 13.66
N TYR A 11 8.58 3.53 12.71
CA TYR A 11 7.24 2.94 12.64
C TYR A 11 7.33 1.43 12.44
N LYS A 12 6.46 0.68 13.13
CA LYS A 12 6.30 -0.77 12.91
C LYS A 12 5.37 -1.09 11.73
N THR A 13 4.44 -0.18 11.42
CA THR A 13 3.35 -0.41 10.47
C THR A 13 3.27 0.69 9.43
N ILE A 14 2.73 0.38 8.25
CA ILE A 14 2.51 1.36 7.19
C ILE A 14 1.42 2.36 7.63
N GLY A 15 0.38 1.87 8.30
CA GLY A 15 -0.70 2.71 8.82
C GLY A 15 -0.20 3.79 9.79
N SER A 16 0.73 3.46 10.69
CA SER A 16 1.29 4.44 11.63
C SER A 16 2.16 5.50 10.96
N ALA A 17 2.94 5.14 9.92
CA ALA A 17 3.67 6.10 9.12
C ALA A 17 2.72 7.07 8.37
N LEU A 18 1.64 6.53 7.78
CA LEU A 18 0.62 7.36 7.13
C LEU A 18 -0.17 8.24 8.10
N ALA A 19 -0.44 7.76 9.32
CA ALA A 19 -1.09 8.55 10.36
C ALA A 19 -0.23 9.73 10.82
N ALA A 20 1.10 9.60 10.73
CA ALA A 20 2.05 10.67 11.00
C ALA A 20 2.26 11.65 9.83
N TYR A 21 1.45 11.55 8.77
CA TYR A 21 1.47 12.51 7.67
C TYR A 21 1.24 13.94 8.19
N PRO A 22 2.07 14.93 7.79
CA PRO A 22 2.02 16.28 8.36
C PRO A 22 0.73 17.02 7.96
N LYS A 23 0.22 17.86 8.88
CA LYS A 23 -0.99 18.67 8.63
C LYS A 23 -0.80 19.68 7.49
N ASN A 24 0.40 20.25 7.37
CA ASN A 24 0.79 21.20 6.33
C ASN A 24 1.94 20.59 5.52
N PRO A 25 1.66 19.66 4.59
CA PRO A 25 2.68 19.03 3.79
C PRO A 25 3.37 20.05 2.88
N ASN A 26 4.70 20.10 2.93
CA ASN A 26 5.50 20.83 1.97
C ASN A 26 6.22 19.83 1.06
N GLY A 27 5.92 19.84 -0.24
CA GLY A 27 6.50 18.91 -1.20
C GLY A 27 6.00 17.47 -1.06
N ARG A 28 6.91 16.51 -1.19
CA ARG A 28 6.64 15.07 -1.27
C ARG A 28 6.89 14.38 0.07
N TYR A 29 5.91 13.63 0.56
CA TYR A 29 6.05 12.84 1.78
C TYR A 29 6.67 11.47 1.47
N ILE A 30 7.94 11.28 1.86
CA ILE A 30 8.72 10.09 1.51
C ILE A 30 8.68 9.07 2.66
N THR A 31 8.28 7.85 2.32
CA THR A 31 8.26 6.70 3.24
C THR A 31 9.10 5.56 2.68
N TYR A 32 10.15 5.20 3.41
CA TYR A 32 10.92 3.98 3.16
C TYR A 32 10.29 2.83 3.95
N VAL A 33 9.99 1.72 3.29
CA VAL A 33 9.44 0.52 3.90
C VAL A 33 10.42 -0.63 3.72
N LYS A 34 10.99 -1.11 4.82
CA LYS A 34 11.97 -2.20 4.78
C LYS A 34 11.37 -3.51 4.27
N ALA A 35 12.23 -4.47 3.96
CA ALA A 35 11.82 -5.83 3.64
C ALA A 35 10.92 -6.41 4.73
N GLY A 36 9.85 -7.07 4.32
CA GLY A 36 8.78 -7.55 5.19
C GLY A 36 7.50 -7.81 4.40
N SER A 37 6.61 -8.58 5.02
CA SER A 37 5.26 -8.82 4.53
C SER A 37 4.28 -8.11 5.47
N TYR A 38 3.67 -7.05 4.95
CA TYR A 38 2.80 -6.15 5.70
C TYR A 38 1.34 -6.50 5.41
N ASP A 39 0.74 -7.34 6.27
CA ASP A 39 -0.68 -7.69 6.22
C ASP A 39 -1.52 -6.58 6.87
N GLU A 40 -1.69 -5.49 6.11
CA GLU A 40 -2.41 -4.29 6.51
C GLU A 40 -3.30 -3.82 5.35
N TYR A 41 -4.57 -3.50 5.65
CA TYR A 41 -5.45 -2.86 4.68
C TYR A 41 -5.21 -1.35 4.67
N ILE A 42 -4.44 -0.87 3.71
CA ILE A 42 -3.98 0.52 3.67
C ILE A 42 -4.86 1.36 2.75
N THR A 43 -5.17 2.57 3.20
CA THR A 43 -5.76 3.62 2.35
C THR A 43 -4.91 4.89 2.43
N VAL A 44 -4.30 5.28 1.31
CA VAL A 44 -3.74 6.62 1.13
C VAL A 44 -4.89 7.55 0.77
N THR A 45 -5.38 8.28 1.78
CA THR A 45 -6.57 9.12 1.72
C THR A 45 -6.37 10.34 0.81
N ARG A 46 -7.47 10.98 0.42
CA ARG A 46 -7.46 12.19 -0.41
C ARG A 46 -6.64 13.35 0.19
N LYS A 47 -6.49 13.40 1.53
CA LYS A 47 -5.70 14.43 2.24
C LYS A 47 -4.18 14.17 2.18
N GLN A 48 -3.78 12.93 1.89
CA GLN A 48 -2.40 12.49 1.82
C GLN A 48 -1.90 12.59 0.37
N VAL A 49 -1.66 13.82 -0.09
CA VAL A 49 -1.18 14.11 -1.44
C VAL A 49 0.34 13.96 -1.55
N ASN A 50 0.85 13.72 -2.76
CA ASN A 50 2.28 13.62 -3.05
C ASN A 50 3.03 12.65 -2.12
N VAL A 51 2.41 11.51 -1.80
CA VAL A 51 3.07 10.44 -1.02
C VAL A 51 3.95 9.62 -1.96
N PHE A 52 5.20 9.42 -1.56
CA PHE A 52 6.12 8.51 -2.24
C PHE A 52 6.53 7.39 -1.29
N MET A 53 6.23 6.16 -1.65
CA MET A 53 6.67 4.97 -0.93
C MET A 53 7.73 4.21 -1.71
N TYR A 54 8.77 3.72 -1.05
CA TYR A 54 9.69 2.79 -1.69
C TYR A 54 10.13 1.67 -0.76
N GLY A 55 10.41 0.51 -1.34
CA GLY A 55 10.83 -0.69 -0.62
C GLY A 55 12.19 -1.22 -1.02
N ASP A 56 12.58 -2.35 -0.40
CA ASP A 56 13.84 -3.05 -0.65
C ASP A 56 13.81 -3.95 -1.89
N GLY A 57 12.68 -3.98 -2.61
CA GLY A 57 12.48 -4.78 -3.81
C GLY A 57 11.06 -5.34 -3.89
N PRO A 58 10.49 -5.51 -5.09
CA PRO A 58 9.10 -5.91 -5.27
C PRO A 58 8.77 -7.33 -4.78
N ARG A 59 9.78 -8.14 -4.45
CA ARG A 59 9.64 -9.47 -3.82
C ARG A 59 10.09 -9.51 -2.36
N LYS A 60 10.59 -8.39 -1.83
CA LYS A 60 11.14 -8.27 -0.48
C LYS A 60 10.25 -7.42 0.43
N THR A 61 9.68 -6.35 -0.10
CA THR A 61 8.71 -5.50 0.58
C THR A 61 7.34 -5.73 -0.05
N ILE A 62 6.43 -6.38 0.68
CA ILE A 62 5.14 -6.84 0.15
C ILE A 62 4.02 -6.25 1.02
N PHE A 63 3.05 -5.59 0.38
CA PHE A 63 1.80 -5.16 0.99
C PHE A 63 0.72 -6.18 0.64
N THR A 64 0.16 -6.84 1.65
CA THR A 64 -0.71 -8.00 1.46
C THR A 64 -2.05 -7.86 2.18
N GLY A 65 -2.99 -8.69 1.76
CA GLY A 65 -4.34 -8.81 2.28
C GLY A 65 -5.03 -10.02 1.66
N ARG A 66 -6.28 -10.27 2.05
CA ARG A 66 -7.06 -11.46 1.61
C ARG A 66 -8.57 -11.24 1.46
N LYS A 67 -9.05 -10.00 1.57
CA LYS A 67 -10.48 -9.68 1.37
C LYS A 67 -10.90 -10.06 -0.04
N ASN A 68 -12.11 -10.59 -0.16
CA ASN A 68 -12.59 -11.17 -1.39
C ASN A 68 -14.11 -11.14 -1.49
N ASN A 69 -14.63 -11.34 -2.70
CA ASN A 69 -16.05 -11.23 -2.95
C ASN A 69 -16.87 -12.43 -2.45
N ARG A 70 -16.27 -13.62 -2.35
CA ARG A 70 -16.93 -14.80 -1.76
C ARG A 70 -17.38 -14.54 -0.31
N GLU A 71 -16.63 -13.73 0.42
CA GLU A 71 -16.99 -13.25 1.77
C GLU A 71 -18.03 -12.12 1.77
N ARG A 72 -18.77 -11.92 0.66
CA ARG A 72 -19.80 -10.86 0.48
C ARG A 72 -19.24 -9.44 0.59
N ILE A 73 -17.94 -9.25 0.37
CA ILE A 73 -17.31 -7.94 0.28
C ILE A 73 -17.43 -7.47 -1.18
N SER A 74 -17.97 -6.27 -1.40
CA SER A 74 -18.00 -5.72 -2.76
C SER A 74 -16.58 -5.56 -3.30
N THR A 75 -16.36 -5.88 -4.58
CA THR A 75 -15.01 -5.86 -5.21
C THR A 75 -14.23 -4.60 -4.89
N TYR A 76 -14.88 -3.44 -4.93
CA TYR A 76 -14.29 -2.14 -4.60
C TYR A 76 -13.68 -2.04 -3.18
N LYS A 77 -14.23 -2.78 -2.21
CA LYS A 77 -13.78 -2.85 -0.80
C LYS A 77 -12.78 -3.98 -0.53
N THR A 78 -12.45 -4.80 -1.52
CA THR A 78 -11.52 -5.94 -1.35
C THR A 78 -10.04 -5.56 -1.43
N ALA A 79 -9.74 -4.32 -1.87
CA ALA A 79 -8.37 -3.85 -2.05
C ALA A 79 -7.50 -4.02 -0.80
N SER A 80 -6.36 -4.73 -0.92
CA SER A 80 -5.31 -4.73 0.11
C SER A 80 -4.73 -3.32 0.27
N PHE A 81 -4.47 -2.65 -0.86
CA PHE A 81 -3.95 -1.28 -0.87
C PHE A 81 -4.81 -0.37 -1.75
N LEU A 82 -5.27 0.74 -1.18
CA LEU A 82 -6.07 1.75 -1.83
C LEU A 82 -5.34 3.10 -1.89
N VAL A 83 -5.24 3.68 -3.08
CA VAL A 83 -4.70 5.01 -3.31
C VAL A 83 -5.79 5.97 -3.78
N VAL A 84 -6.04 7.04 -3.03
CA VAL A 84 -6.97 8.13 -3.39
C VAL A 84 -6.27 9.49 -3.43
N GLY A 85 -5.23 9.71 -2.63
CA GLY A 85 -4.45 10.95 -2.65
C GLY A 85 -3.67 11.13 -3.95
N ASN A 86 -3.82 12.28 -4.61
CA ASN A 86 -3.17 12.60 -5.90
C ASN A 86 -1.64 12.67 -5.79
N GLY A 87 -0.95 12.39 -6.89
CA GLY A 87 0.52 12.44 -6.97
C GLY A 87 1.21 11.28 -6.26
N PHE A 88 0.50 10.17 -6.04
CA PHE A 88 1.06 9.00 -5.36
C PHE A 88 2.11 8.33 -6.23
N ILE A 89 3.29 8.08 -5.67
CA ILE A 89 4.34 7.33 -6.34
C ILE A 89 4.74 6.15 -5.48
N THR A 90 5.04 5.03 -6.12
CA THR A 90 5.64 3.90 -5.44
C THR A 90 6.76 3.26 -6.26
N LYS A 91 7.77 2.74 -5.55
CA LYS A 91 8.92 2.07 -6.15
C LYS A 91 9.30 0.80 -5.39
N ALA A 92 9.64 -0.27 -6.12
CA ALA A 92 10.26 -1.47 -5.53
C ALA A 92 9.41 -2.12 -4.41
N ILE A 93 8.09 -2.17 -4.62
CA ILE A 93 7.11 -2.75 -3.68
C ILE A 93 6.22 -3.76 -4.41
N GLY A 94 5.91 -4.86 -3.75
CA GLY A 94 4.90 -5.83 -4.16
C GLY A 94 3.54 -5.51 -3.53
N PHE A 95 2.48 -5.61 -4.30
CA PHE A 95 1.08 -5.54 -3.84
C PHE A 95 0.44 -6.89 -4.11
N GLN A 96 -0.17 -7.50 -3.10
CA GLN A 96 -0.76 -8.82 -3.24
C GLN A 96 -2.14 -8.90 -2.58
N ASN A 97 -3.01 -9.71 -3.19
CA ASN A 97 -4.17 -10.27 -2.50
C ASN A 97 -4.08 -11.80 -2.57
N THR A 98 -4.12 -12.44 -1.41
CA THR A 98 -3.85 -13.88 -1.24
C THR A 98 -5.13 -14.73 -1.18
N ALA A 99 -6.29 -14.17 -1.51
CA ALA A 99 -7.58 -14.86 -1.40
C ALA A 99 -7.69 -16.16 -2.21
N GLY A 100 -6.89 -16.33 -3.27
CA GLY A 100 -6.98 -17.50 -4.15
C GLY A 100 -8.08 -17.37 -5.22
N PRO A 101 -8.09 -18.26 -6.22
CA PRO A 101 -9.13 -18.29 -7.25
C PRO A 101 -10.51 -18.56 -6.63
N GLU A 102 -10.51 -19.34 -5.55
CA GLU A 102 -11.67 -19.65 -4.71
C GLU A 102 -12.29 -18.42 -4.03
N GLY A 103 -11.56 -17.30 -3.90
CA GLY A 103 -12.07 -16.04 -3.35
C GLY A 103 -12.91 -15.21 -4.31
N HIS A 104 -12.96 -15.59 -5.59
CA HIS A 104 -13.51 -14.75 -6.67
C HIS A 104 -12.80 -13.39 -6.73
N HIS A 105 -13.52 -12.28 -6.91
CA HIS A 105 -12.91 -10.96 -7.02
C HIS A 105 -12.18 -10.55 -5.74
N ALA A 106 -10.86 -10.35 -5.83
CA ALA A 106 -10.01 -9.99 -4.70
C ALA A 106 -8.90 -9.03 -5.17
N VAL A 107 -9.06 -7.74 -4.90
CA VAL A 107 -8.17 -6.70 -5.44
C VAL A 107 -6.91 -6.58 -4.59
N ALA A 108 -5.72 -6.60 -5.22
CA ALA A 108 -4.45 -6.32 -4.55
C ALA A 108 -4.20 -4.81 -4.40
N LEU A 109 -4.40 -4.06 -5.48
CA LEU A 109 -4.17 -2.63 -5.55
C LEU A 109 -5.32 -1.94 -6.26
N ARG A 110 -5.86 -0.87 -5.65
CA ARG A 110 -6.85 0.01 -6.27
C ARG A 110 -6.33 1.45 -6.29
N VAL A 111 -6.39 2.09 -7.45
CA VAL A 111 -5.88 3.45 -7.66
C VAL A 111 -7.00 4.34 -8.18
N GLN A 112 -7.28 5.42 -7.45
CA GLN A 112 -8.21 6.50 -7.77
C GLN A 112 -7.50 7.86 -7.58
N SER A 113 -6.22 7.88 -7.94
CA SER A 113 -5.29 8.99 -7.71
C SER A 113 -4.77 9.49 -9.05
N ASP A 114 -4.96 10.78 -9.29
CA ASP A 114 -4.42 11.44 -10.47
C ASP A 114 -2.90 11.65 -10.35
N MET A 115 -2.20 11.67 -11.48
CA MET A 115 -0.73 11.80 -11.57
C MET A 115 0.03 10.75 -10.73
N SER A 116 -0.49 9.53 -10.66
CA SER A 116 0.16 8.43 -9.94
C SER A 116 1.18 7.69 -10.81
N ALA A 117 2.26 7.18 -10.18
CA ALA A 117 3.30 6.43 -10.88
C ALA A 117 3.79 5.21 -10.08
N PHE A 118 4.07 4.12 -10.79
CA PHE A 118 4.50 2.85 -10.22
C PHE A 118 5.76 2.39 -10.96
N TYR A 119 6.88 2.21 -10.26
CA TYR A 119 8.15 1.84 -10.89
C TYR A 119 8.78 0.62 -10.22
N ASN A 120 9.14 -0.41 -10.99
CA ASN A 120 9.66 -1.68 -10.46
C ASN A 120 8.75 -2.25 -9.35
N CYS A 121 7.43 -2.20 -9.57
CA CYS A 121 6.44 -2.74 -8.66
C CYS A 121 5.92 -4.08 -9.19
N ARG A 122 5.37 -4.88 -8.29
CA ARG A 122 4.72 -6.15 -8.63
C ARG A 122 3.30 -6.12 -8.11
N MET A 123 2.35 -6.53 -8.93
CA MET A 123 0.94 -6.63 -8.56
C MET A 123 0.54 -8.09 -8.78
N ASP A 124 0.26 -8.80 -7.68
CA ASP A 124 -0.09 -10.22 -7.68
C ASP A 124 -1.53 -10.42 -7.22
N GLY A 125 -2.31 -11.13 -8.03
CA GLY A 125 -3.67 -11.57 -7.74
C GLY A 125 -3.95 -12.90 -8.43
N TYR A 126 -5.22 -13.29 -8.49
CA TYR A 126 -5.71 -14.48 -9.19
C TYR A 126 -6.66 -14.10 -10.31
#